data_AF-A0A1S8SJW8-F1
#
_entry.id   AF-A0A1S8SJW8-F1
#
_cell.length_a   1.000
_cell.length_b   1.000
_cell.length_c   1.000
_cell.angle_alpha   90.00
_cell.angle_beta   90.00
_cell.angle_gamma   90.00
#
_symmetry.space_group_name_H-M   'P 1'
#
loop_
_entity.id
_entity.type
_entity.pdbx_description
1 polymer ?
#
loop_
_entity_poly.entity_id
_entity_poly.type
_entity_poly.pdbx_seq_one_letter_code
_entity_poly.pdbx_strand_id
1 'polypeptide(L)'
;MNLSVGTNFDNNLIEGIKGTAVKSIYGKLPNDSFGGGRPSFCLPNISEGDLKRHINLAHENNIEFNYLLNATCLDNLEYTKSFNKEIFKTIEWLANMGVDTVTVAIPYLIEVIKKIAPNIKVSLSTFSYVDSLQKALEYEKLGVDIITMPEVTNRNFKLLEKITKNISCKIQLIATNPCMVDCPYRMYHYNTQSHGSQNGHVSKGVTFDYCLLKCTRNMLQEPVELIKSRWIRPDDISVYEEIGIHDFKITERMKTTERITSICKAYTAQKYSGDLGRLLSLRVKEDFLKPQKLPSSNDYNMKYIYESRDVLFKGGLKIDNSKLDGFIDFFKKKENDCLNTLCGVECRHCYNYAEKALNYDEEKNKNAVEEISNLLDKVTTGSIFKDESNEENYEWNKEIITKLNDFLEKKPDFIREQAQTLIMKKSEEIAKKDNRNKISISDLLIANYLNTPEQFQYSLRNELEQLGIDVQKLK
;
A
#
# COMPACT_ATOMS: atom_id res chain seq x y z
N MET A 1 13.69 -10.18 21.60
CA MET A 1 13.01 -9.67 20.39
C MET A 1 13.78 -8.51 19.76
N ASN A 2 13.86 -8.47 18.42
CA ASN A 2 14.31 -7.35 17.59
C ASN A 2 13.20 -6.96 16.60
N LEU A 3 13.03 -5.66 16.34
CA LEU A 3 12.09 -5.14 15.35
C LEU A 3 12.83 -4.54 14.15
N SER A 4 12.34 -4.85 12.95
CA SER A 4 12.65 -4.15 11.69
C SER A 4 11.43 -3.36 11.23
N VAL A 5 11.56 -2.05 11.07
CA VAL A 5 10.41 -1.14 10.93
C VAL A 5 10.49 -0.35 9.62
N GLY A 6 9.39 -0.31 8.87
CA GLY A 6 9.32 0.52 7.68
C GLY A 6 9.38 2.01 8.04
N THR A 7 10.34 2.74 7.48
CA THR A 7 10.45 4.19 7.69
C THR A 7 9.52 4.95 6.75
N ASN A 8 8.91 6.02 7.26
CA ASN A 8 8.24 7.04 6.47
C ASN A 8 9.19 8.21 6.11
N PHE A 9 10.49 8.06 6.40
CA PHE A 9 11.57 9.04 6.23
C PHE A 9 11.39 10.34 7.03
N ASP A 10 10.52 10.36 8.03
CA ASP A 10 10.50 11.42 9.04
C ASP A 10 11.59 11.14 10.08
N ASN A 11 12.54 12.07 10.25
CA ASN A 11 13.61 11.94 11.23
C ASN A 11 13.10 11.87 12.67
N ASN A 12 11.91 12.40 12.96
CA ASN A 12 11.28 12.28 14.27
C ASN A 12 10.93 10.82 14.61
N LEU A 13 10.85 9.93 13.62
CA LEU A 13 10.64 8.50 13.87
C LEU A 13 11.79 7.91 14.67
N ILE A 14 13.03 8.32 14.39
CA ILE A 14 14.23 7.82 15.09
C ILE A 14 14.16 8.18 16.58
N GLU A 15 13.71 9.40 16.89
CA GLU A 15 13.46 9.82 18.28
C GLU A 15 12.31 9.02 18.90
N GLY A 16 11.19 8.90 18.19
CA GLY A 16 9.99 8.23 18.70
C GLY A 16 10.20 6.75 19.05
N ILE A 17 11.13 6.07 18.36
CA ILE A 17 11.45 4.65 18.60
C ILE A 17 12.62 4.44 19.57
N LYS A 18 13.19 5.49 20.18
CA LYS A 18 14.18 5.31 21.25
C LYS A 18 13.61 4.49 22.41
N GLY A 19 14.45 3.62 22.97
CA GLY A 19 14.06 2.70 24.04
C GLY A 19 13.11 1.57 23.61
N THR A 20 12.80 1.45 22.32
CA THR A 20 12.03 0.31 21.79
C THR A 20 12.96 -0.83 21.36
N ALA A 21 12.38 -1.97 21.00
CA ALA A 21 13.10 -3.12 20.47
C ALA A 21 13.56 -2.96 19.00
N VAL A 22 13.44 -1.77 18.40
CA VAL A 22 13.84 -1.53 17.01
C VAL A 22 15.36 -1.59 16.87
N LYS A 23 15.82 -2.45 15.96
CA LYS A 23 17.24 -2.63 15.61
C LYS A 23 17.54 -2.24 14.17
N SER A 24 16.52 -2.20 13.32
CA SER A 24 16.66 -1.77 11.94
C SER A 24 15.43 -1.00 11.48
N ILE A 25 15.65 0.00 10.63
CA ILE A 25 14.61 0.61 9.80
C ILE A 25 14.86 0.29 8.33
N TYR A 26 13.80 0.33 7.52
CA TYR A 26 13.93 0.00 6.11
C TYR A 26 13.07 0.86 5.20
N GLY A 27 13.56 1.11 4.00
CA GLY A 27 12.92 1.97 3.01
C GLY A 27 13.61 1.91 1.65
N LYS A 28 13.11 2.68 0.69
CA LYS A 28 13.77 2.91 -0.59
C LYS A 28 13.36 4.26 -1.15
N LEU A 29 14.10 4.76 -2.14
CA LEU A 29 13.70 5.94 -2.89
C LEU A 29 12.35 5.69 -3.60
N PRO A 30 11.56 6.75 -3.82
CA PRO A 30 10.24 6.63 -4.43
C PRO A 30 10.27 6.12 -5.87
N ASN A 31 11.39 6.33 -6.57
CA ASN A 31 11.57 6.04 -7.98
C ASN A 31 12.98 5.52 -8.21
N ASP A 32 13.09 4.29 -8.71
CA ASP A 32 14.34 3.72 -9.23
C ASP A 32 14.04 2.77 -10.39
N SER A 33 15.07 2.32 -11.09
CA SER A 33 14.92 1.47 -12.28
C SER A 33 14.54 0.02 -11.97
N PHE A 34 14.47 -0.35 -10.69
CA PHE A 34 14.23 -1.73 -10.23
C PHE A 34 12.78 -1.95 -9.83
N GLY A 35 12.11 -0.92 -9.31
CA GLY A 35 10.80 -1.07 -8.71
C GLY A 35 10.84 -1.80 -7.35
N GLY A 36 9.69 -2.18 -6.80
CA GLY A 36 9.62 -2.79 -5.48
C GLY A 36 8.20 -3.02 -4.97
N GLY A 37 8.08 -3.48 -3.72
CA GLY A 37 6.79 -3.93 -3.16
C GLY A 37 5.74 -2.85 -2.84
N ARG A 38 5.89 -1.61 -3.34
CA ARG A 38 4.92 -0.51 -3.23
C ARG A 38 5.01 0.36 -4.49
N PRO A 39 3.92 0.99 -4.96
CA PRO A 39 3.97 1.89 -6.10
C PRO A 39 4.56 3.24 -5.67
N SER A 40 5.14 4.01 -6.60
CA SER A 40 5.86 5.25 -6.28
C SER A 40 5.03 6.26 -5.49
N PHE A 41 3.72 6.37 -5.77
CA PHE A 41 2.83 7.33 -5.10
C PHE A 41 2.59 7.04 -3.61
N CYS A 42 2.88 5.81 -3.16
CA CYS A 42 2.79 5.39 -1.76
C CYS A 42 4.08 5.68 -0.98
N LEU A 43 5.15 6.11 -1.64
CA LEU A 43 6.45 6.32 -1.05
C LEU A 43 6.69 7.81 -0.75
N PRO A 44 7.39 8.15 0.33
CA PRO A 44 7.78 9.53 0.61
C PRO A 44 8.66 10.10 -0.52
N ASN A 45 8.43 11.36 -0.91
CA ASN A 45 9.28 12.02 -1.89
C ASN A 45 10.57 12.50 -1.21
N ILE A 46 11.63 11.71 -1.34
CA ILE A 46 12.93 12.00 -0.73
C ILE A 46 14.04 11.99 -1.80
N SER A 47 15.04 12.84 -1.62
CA SER A 47 16.27 12.84 -2.40
C SER A 47 17.29 11.86 -1.86
N GLU A 48 18.35 11.58 -2.64
CA GLU A 48 19.50 10.81 -2.15
C GLU A 48 20.17 11.46 -0.93
N GLY A 49 20.19 12.80 -0.87
CA GLY A 49 20.74 13.54 0.26
C GLY A 49 19.89 13.37 1.53
N ASP A 50 18.57 13.32 1.40
CA ASP A 50 17.66 13.03 2.52
C ASP A 50 17.85 11.61 3.04
N LEU A 51 17.96 10.63 2.12
CA LEU A 51 18.26 9.24 2.45
C LEU A 51 19.56 9.12 3.24
N LYS A 52 20.65 9.72 2.76
CA LYS A 52 21.95 9.68 3.44
C LYS A 52 21.89 10.28 4.84
N ARG A 53 21.20 11.42 5.02
CA ARG A 53 21.03 12.03 6.35
C ARG A 53 20.21 11.14 7.29
N HIS A 54 19.17 10.49 6.77
CA HIS A 54 18.34 9.57 7.55
C HIS A 54 19.11 8.32 7.99
N ILE A 55 19.95 7.76 7.11
CA ILE A 55 20.84 6.63 7.42
C ILE A 55 21.82 7.02 8.52
N ASN A 56 22.52 8.15 8.37
CA ASN A 56 23.47 8.62 9.38
C ASN A 56 22.79 8.81 10.75
N LEU A 57 21.60 9.43 10.77
CA LEU A 57 20.84 9.62 12.00
C LEU A 57 20.42 8.28 12.65
N ALA A 58 20.06 7.28 11.85
CA ALA A 58 19.78 5.94 12.35
C ALA A 58 21.03 5.31 12.99
N HIS A 59 22.18 5.41 12.34
CA HIS A 59 23.46 4.90 12.86
C HIS A 59 23.91 5.59 14.14
N GLU A 60 23.75 6.92 14.24
CA GLU A 60 24.00 7.69 15.47
C GLU A 60 23.18 7.17 16.66
N ASN A 61 22.06 6.50 16.40
CA ASN A 61 21.18 5.90 17.39
C ASN A 61 21.30 4.36 17.46
N ASN A 62 22.35 3.77 16.88
CA ASN A 62 22.59 2.32 16.82
C ASN A 62 21.46 1.52 16.14
N ILE A 63 20.88 2.08 15.08
CA ILE A 63 19.83 1.46 14.27
C ILE A 63 20.40 1.22 12.86
N GLU A 64 20.33 -0.03 12.39
CA GLU A 64 20.75 -0.41 11.05
C GLU A 64 19.74 0.05 9.98
N PHE A 65 20.22 0.38 8.78
CA PHE A 65 19.37 0.71 7.65
C PHE A 65 19.34 -0.43 6.61
N ASN A 66 18.12 -0.81 6.21
CA ASN A 66 17.88 -1.82 5.18
C ASN A 66 17.22 -1.21 3.93
N TYR A 67 17.92 -1.22 2.80
CA TYR A 67 17.40 -0.70 1.52
C TYR A 67 16.64 -1.77 0.75
N LEU A 68 15.51 -1.41 0.11
CA LEU A 68 14.69 -2.38 -0.62
C LEU A 68 14.95 -2.38 -2.14
N LEU A 69 15.41 -3.52 -2.66
CA LEU A 69 15.48 -3.87 -4.08
C LEU A 69 14.69 -5.17 -4.34
N ASN A 70 13.45 -5.20 -3.84
CA ASN A 70 12.69 -6.44 -3.67
C ASN A 70 11.63 -6.70 -4.75
N ALA A 71 11.82 -6.16 -5.95
CA ALA A 71 10.99 -6.49 -7.11
C ALA A 71 11.07 -8.00 -7.43
N THR A 72 9.96 -8.58 -7.89
CA THR A 72 9.90 -9.99 -8.33
C THR A 72 10.30 -10.18 -9.78
N CYS A 73 10.24 -9.13 -10.60
CA CYS A 73 10.50 -9.17 -12.03
C CYS A 73 11.20 -7.88 -12.46
N LEU A 74 12.16 -8.02 -13.36
CA LEU A 74 12.89 -6.93 -14.01
C LEU A 74 12.79 -6.99 -15.54
N ASP A 75 11.87 -7.80 -16.09
CA ASP A 75 11.68 -7.99 -17.54
C ASP A 75 12.94 -8.40 -18.32
N ASN A 76 13.81 -9.22 -17.71
CA ASN A 76 15.12 -9.60 -18.24
C ASN A 76 16.08 -8.42 -18.47
N LEU A 77 15.77 -7.22 -17.96
CA LEU A 77 16.62 -6.04 -18.13
C LEU A 77 18.00 -6.26 -17.51
N GLU A 78 18.12 -7.05 -16.45
CA GLU A 78 19.38 -7.40 -15.77
C GLU A 78 20.46 -7.99 -16.68
N TYR A 79 20.07 -8.52 -17.85
CA TYR A 79 20.99 -9.07 -18.87
C TYR A 79 21.33 -8.09 -20.00
N THR A 80 20.70 -6.91 -20.03
CA THR A 80 21.07 -5.84 -20.95
C THR A 80 22.33 -5.12 -20.45
N LYS A 81 23.22 -4.72 -21.36
CA LYS A 81 24.49 -4.08 -21.01
C LYS A 81 24.31 -2.81 -20.16
N SER A 82 23.29 -2.00 -20.44
CA SER A 82 23.01 -0.74 -19.74
C SER A 82 22.53 -0.99 -18.32
N PHE A 83 21.50 -1.81 -18.16
CA PHE A 83 20.87 -2.05 -16.87
C PHE A 83 21.74 -2.93 -15.97
N ASN A 84 22.51 -3.86 -16.55
CA ASN A 84 23.52 -4.61 -15.81
C ASN A 84 24.57 -3.70 -15.15
N LYS A 85 25.06 -2.68 -15.88
CA LYS A 85 25.95 -1.67 -15.30
C LYS A 85 25.26 -0.83 -14.22
N GLU A 86 23.97 -0.56 -14.39
CA GLU A 86 23.18 0.19 -13.41
C GLU A 86 22.98 -0.60 -12.10
N ILE A 87 22.76 -1.91 -12.17
CA ILE A 87 22.73 -2.81 -11.01
C ILE A 87 24.02 -2.66 -10.20
N PHE A 88 25.18 -2.79 -10.85
CA PHE A 88 26.47 -2.70 -10.18
C PHE A 88 26.69 -1.32 -9.54
N LYS A 89 26.43 -0.24 -10.29
CA LYS A 89 26.53 1.13 -9.76
C LYS A 89 25.61 1.36 -8.57
N THR A 90 24.39 0.83 -8.61
CA THR A 90 23.43 0.98 -7.52
C THR A 90 23.92 0.26 -6.26
N ILE A 91 24.45 -0.96 -6.39
CA ILE A 91 24.98 -1.72 -5.25
C ILE A 91 26.21 -1.03 -4.65
N GLU A 92 27.13 -0.55 -5.47
CA GLU A 92 28.29 0.25 -5.01
C GLU A 92 27.86 1.54 -4.32
N TRP A 93 26.86 2.24 -4.87
CA TRP A 93 26.30 3.45 -4.27
C TRP A 93 25.66 3.18 -2.90
N LEU A 94 24.90 2.10 -2.75
CA LEU A 94 24.34 1.67 -1.46
C LEU A 94 25.43 1.35 -0.44
N ALA A 95 26.49 0.65 -0.85
CA ALA A 95 27.63 0.34 0.00
C ALA A 95 28.34 1.62 0.48
N ASN A 96 28.60 2.55 -0.43
CA ASN A 96 29.23 3.83 -0.12
C ASN A 96 28.36 4.74 0.77
N MET A 97 27.04 4.55 0.73
CA MET A 97 26.10 5.27 1.59
C MET A 97 26.03 4.71 3.02
N GLY A 98 26.63 3.54 3.27
CA GLY A 98 26.60 2.88 4.58
C GLY A 98 25.36 2.03 4.81
N VAL A 99 24.68 1.57 3.76
CA VAL A 99 23.54 0.65 3.91
C VAL A 99 24.01 -0.68 4.51
N ASP A 100 23.41 -1.10 5.62
CA ASP A 100 23.80 -2.32 6.35
C ASP A 100 23.23 -3.60 5.72
N THR A 101 22.01 -3.49 5.17
CA THR A 101 21.27 -4.62 4.61
C THR A 101 20.58 -4.22 3.31
N VAL A 102 20.51 -5.13 2.34
CA VAL A 102 19.66 -4.96 1.16
C VAL A 102 18.65 -6.10 1.10
N THR A 103 17.37 -5.75 1.01
CA THR A 103 16.29 -6.72 0.83
C THR A 103 16.04 -6.97 -0.65
N VAL A 104 16.19 -8.21 -1.11
CA VAL A 104 15.96 -8.62 -2.51
C VAL A 104 14.95 -9.76 -2.60
N ALA A 105 14.37 -9.97 -3.79
CA ALA A 105 13.54 -11.13 -4.08
C ALA A 105 14.11 -12.04 -5.19
N ILE A 106 14.86 -11.45 -6.13
CA ILE A 106 15.44 -12.14 -7.29
C ILE A 106 16.79 -12.78 -6.90
N PRO A 107 16.98 -14.09 -7.09
CA PRO A 107 18.22 -14.80 -6.75
C PRO A 107 19.49 -14.21 -7.37
N TYR A 108 19.42 -13.75 -8.62
CA TYR A 108 20.54 -13.11 -9.32
C TYR A 108 21.13 -11.93 -8.52
N LEU A 109 20.27 -11.10 -7.92
CA LEU A 109 20.72 -9.94 -7.13
C LEU A 109 21.43 -10.36 -5.84
N ILE A 110 21.09 -11.51 -5.25
CA ILE A 110 21.78 -12.07 -4.08
C ILE A 110 23.25 -12.29 -4.41
N GLU A 111 23.52 -13.02 -5.50
CA GLU A 111 24.88 -13.31 -5.93
C GLU A 111 25.67 -12.06 -6.30
N VAL A 112 25.03 -11.10 -6.96
CA VAL A 112 25.68 -9.84 -7.34
C VAL A 112 26.10 -9.06 -6.09
N ILE A 113 25.21 -8.89 -5.12
CA ILE A 113 25.50 -8.17 -3.88
C ILE A 113 26.64 -8.87 -3.13
N LYS A 114 26.61 -10.21 -3.00
CA LYS A 114 27.67 -10.97 -2.33
C LYS A 114 29.04 -10.87 -3.01
N LYS A 115 29.08 -10.66 -4.33
CA LYS A 115 30.34 -10.48 -5.07
C LYS A 115 30.90 -9.06 -4.97
N ILE A 116 30.04 -8.04 -4.99
CA ILE A 116 30.47 -6.63 -5.17
C ILE A 116 30.51 -5.88 -3.84
N ALA A 117 29.58 -6.18 -2.93
CA ALA A 117 29.48 -5.55 -1.63
C ALA A 117 29.29 -6.63 -0.54
N PRO A 118 30.29 -7.52 -0.32
CA PRO A 118 30.18 -8.65 0.60
C PRO A 118 29.91 -8.24 2.07
N ASN A 119 30.21 -6.99 2.43
CA ASN A 119 29.94 -6.43 3.75
C ASN A 119 28.45 -6.08 3.97
N ILE A 120 27.66 -5.95 2.90
CA ILE A 120 26.22 -5.73 2.98
C ILE A 120 25.52 -7.06 3.26
N LYS A 121 24.68 -7.10 4.30
CA LYS A 121 23.83 -8.25 4.58
C LYS A 121 22.73 -8.35 3.52
N VAL A 122 22.36 -9.56 3.11
CA VAL A 122 21.25 -9.80 2.20
C VAL A 122 20.07 -10.35 2.98
N SER A 123 18.95 -9.62 2.91
CA SER A 123 17.66 -10.09 3.41
C SER A 123 16.79 -10.57 2.26
N LEU A 124 16.24 -11.78 2.37
CA LEU A 124 15.27 -12.29 1.41
C LEU A 124 13.87 -11.78 1.73
N SER A 125 13.22 -11.20 0.72
CA SER A 125 11.85 -10.69 0.76
C SER A 125 10.83 -11.82 0.83
N THR A 126 9.66 -11.56 1.44
CA THR A 126 8.51 -12.47 1.34
C THR A 126 8.03 -12.69 -0.10
N PHE A 127 8.43 -11.80 -1.03
CA PHE A 127 8.16 -11.90 -2.46
C PHE A 127 8.82 -13.13 -3.11
N SER A 128 9.89 -13.68 -2.52
CA SER A 128 10.50 -14.95 -2.95
C SER A 128 9.70 -16.19 -2.52
N TYR A 129 8.67 -16.01 -1.68
CA TYR A 129 7.70 -17.02 -1.26
C TYR A 129 8.35 -18.34 -0.76
N VAL A 130 9.19 -18.22 0.26
CA VAL A 130 9.81 -19.36 0.96
C VAL A 130 8.81 -20.01 1.91
N ASP A 131 8.22 -21.13 1.48
CA ASP A 131 7.16 -21.86 2.18
C ASP A 131 7.57 -23.30 2.57
N SER A 132 8.85 -23.64 2.41
CA SER A 132 9.39 -24.97 2.67
C SER A 132 10.85 -24.89 3.14
N LEU A 133 11.29 -25.92 3.87
CA LEU A 133 12.69 -26.05 4.28
C LEU A 133 13.64 -26.11 3.07
N GLN A 134 13.25 -26.82 2.00
CA GLN A 134 14.07 -26.97 0.81
C GLN A 134 14.34 -25.62 0.14
N LYS A 135 13.31 -24.77 -0.03
CA LYS A 135 13.52 -23.40 -0.54
C LYS A 135 14.46 -22.61 0.38
N ALA A 136 14.29 -22.70 1.69
CA ALA A 136 15.14 -21.99 2.65
C ALA A 136 16.62 -22.42 2.53
N LEU A 137 16.90 -23.72 2.43
CA LEU A 137 18.24 -24.27 2.23
C LEU A 137 18.89 -23.80 0.92
N GLU A 138 18.13 -23.72 -0.17
CA GLU A 138 18.67 -23.20 -1.44
C GLU A 138 19.04 -21.72 -1.34
N TYR A 139 18.23 -20.90 -0.67
CA TYR A 139 18.57 -19.50 -0.45
C TYR A 139 19.75 -19.30 0.52
N GLU A 140 19.89 -20.16 1.53
CA GLU A 140 21.07 -20.16 2.39
C GLU A 140 22.36 -20.41 1.60
N LYS A 141 22.35 -21.38 0.67
CA LYS A 141 23.51 -21.66 -0.20
C LYS A 141 23.92 -20.47 -1.06
N LEU A 142 22.97 -19.61 -1.43
CA LEU A 142 23.24 -18.36 -2.16
C LEU A 142 23.86 -17.27 -1.28
N GLY A 143 23.93 -17.49 0.04
CA GLY A 143 24.54 -16.58 1.01
C GLY A 143 23.55 -15.62 1.68
N VAL A 144 22.24 -15.89 1.63
CA VAL A 144 21.26 -15.04 2.35
C VAL A 144 21.57 -15.01 3.85
N ASP A 145 21.55 -13.82 4.47
CA ASP A 145 21.79 -13.66 5.92
C ASP A 145 20.49 -13.72 6.72
N ILE A 146 19.39 -13.21 6.14
CA ILE A 146 18.08 -13.11 6.79
C ILE A 146 17.00 -13.58 5.81
N ILE A 147 16.15 -14.53 6.20
CA ILE A 147 14.97 -14.93 5.42
C ILE A 147 13.72 -14.34 6.09
N THR A 148 13.04 -13.41 5.39
CA THR A 148 11.70 -12.98 5.81
C THR A 148 10.67 -13.98 5.29
N MET A 149 10.05 -14.74 6.19
CA MET A 149 9.07 -15.75 5.82
C MET A 149 7.74 -15.11 5.35
N PRO A 150 7.07 -15.66 4.33
CA PRO A 150 5.75 -15.20 3.91
C PRO A 150 4.73 -15.45 5.04
N GLU A 151 3.80 -14.52 5.22
CA GLU A 151 2.89 -14.48 6.38
C GLU A 151 2.08 -15.76 6.54
N VAL A 152 1.75 -16.45 5.43
CA VAL A 152 1.02 -17.73 5.44
C VAL A 152 1.66 -18.76 6.39
N THR A 153 2.98 -18.67 6.59
CA THR A 153 3.76 -19.57 7.46
C THR A 153 3.72 -19.20 8.94
N ASN A 154 3.30 -17.98 9.33
CA ASN A 154 3.40 -17.49 10.72
C ASN A 154 2.63 -18.32 11.74
N ARG A 155 1.69 -19.18 11.35
CA ARG A 155 1.01 -20.13 12.28
C ARG A 155 1.27 -21.59 11.95
N ASN A 156 2.26 -21.87 11.11
CA ASN A 156 2.76 -23.21 10.83
C ASN A 156 3.98 -23.50 11.72
N PHE A 157 3.74 -23.68 13.02
CA PHE A 157 4.81 -23.90 14.01
C PHE A 157 5.66 -25.13 13.69
N LYS A 158 5.08 -26.16 13.05
CA LYS A 158 5.79 -27.34 12.58
C LYS A 158 6.85 -26.99 11.52
N LEU A 159 6.49 -26.16 10.54
CA LEU A 159 7.43 -25.68 9.52
C LEU A 159 8.46 -24.73 10.12
N LEU A 160 8.03 -23.75 10.92
CA LEU A 160 8.91 -22.75 11.51
C LEU A 160 10.01 -23.40 12.36
N GLU A 161 9.65 -24.33 13.26
CA GLU A 161 10.64 -25.08 14.05
C GLU A 161 11.57 -25.94 13.19
N LYS A 162 11.03 -26.53 12.12
CA LYS A 162 11.85 -27.32 11.21
C LYS A 162 12.88 -26.44 10.50
N ILE A 163 12.51 -25.23 10.11
CA ILE A 163 13.43 -24.27 9.49
C ILE A 163 14.48 -23.80 10.51
N THR A 164 14.05 -23.30 11.68
CA THR A 164 14.99 -22.73 12.68
C THR A 164 16.02 -23.73 13.19
N LYS A 165 15.72 -25.03 13.17
CA LYS A 165 16.66 -26.10 13.56
C LYS A 165 17.64 -26.52 12.47
N ASN A 166 17.38 -26.19 11.20
CA ASN A 166 18.12 -26.77 10.07
C ASN A 166 18.83 -25.73 9.19
N ILE A 167 18.67 -24.44 9.47
CA ILE A 167 19.39 -23.38 8.76
C ILE A 167 20.08 -22.43 9.75
N SER A 168 21.15 -21.80 9.29
CA SER A 168 21.92 -20.77 9.97
C SER A 168 21.43 -19.34 9.70
N CYS A 169 20.73 -19.11 8.59
CA CYS A 169 20.13 -17.80 8.30
C CYS A 169 19.19 -17.38 9.43
N LYS A 170 19.16 -16.07 9.74
CA LYS A 170 18.17 -15.52 10.67
C LYS A 170 16.78 -15.62 10.06
N ILE A 171 15.80 -16.04 10.86
CA ILE A 171 14.39 -16.06 10.46
C ILE A 171 13.68 -14.82 10.97
N GLN A 172 13.05 -14.10 10.05
CA GLN A 172 12.22 -12.93 10.35
C GLN A 172 10.76 -13.18 9.95
N LEU A 173 9.82 -12.79 10.80
CA LEU A 173 8.37 -12.86 10.51
C LEU A 173 7.75 -11.47 10.36
N ILE A 174 6.85 -11.29 9.39
CA ILE A 174 6.05 -10.07 9.31
C ILE A 174 4.89 -10.17 10.31
N ALA A 175 4.79 -9.24 11.24
CA ALA A 175 3.79 -9.30 12.30
C ALA A 175 2.46 -8.63 11.91
N THR A 176 2.49 -7.56 11.11
CA THR A 176 1.35 -6.62 10.99
C THR A 176 0.52 -6.77 9.72
N ASN A 177 0.92 -7.59 8.75
CA ASN A 177 0.20 -7.74 7.49
C ASN A 177 -1.02 -8.68 7.62
N PRO A 178 -2.26 -8.20 7.35
CA PRO A 178 -3.46 -9.04 7.36
C PRO A 178 -3.72 -9.65 5.97
N CYS A 179 -2.74 -10.34 5.40
CA CYS A 179 -2.95 -11.02 4.12
C CYS A 179 -3.83 -12.26 4.32
N MET A 180 -4.82 -12.44 3.43
CA MET A 180 -5.66 -13.64 3.39
C MET A 180 -4.79 -14.91 3.29
N VAL A 181 -5.24 -15.96 3.97
CA VAL A 181 -4.60 -17.28 3.94
C VAL A 181 -4.70 -17.85 2.53
N ASP A 182 -3.57 -18.32 1.99
CA ASP A 182 -3.46 -18.93 0.66
C ASP A 182 -4.10 -18.11 -0.47
N CYS A 183 -3.91 -16.78 -0.42
CA CYS A 183 -4.48 -15.85 -1.38
C CYS A 183 -4.03 -16.15 -2.83
N PRO A 184 -4.95 -16.43 -3.77
CA PRO A 184 -4.60 -16.74 -5.17
C PRO A 184 -4.00 -15.54 -5.91
N TYR A 185 -4.23 -14.32 -5.41
CA TYR A 185 -3.73 -13.10 -6.03
C TYR A 185 -2.31 -12.74 -5.58
N ARG A 186 -1.68 -13.49 -4.68
CA ARG A 186 -0.44 -13.06 -4.01
C ARG A 186 0.71 -12.81 -5.00
N MET A 187 1.01 -13.78 -5.86
CA MET A 187 2.09 -13.62 -6.85
C MET A 187 1.77 -12.54 -7.88
N TYR A 188 0.52 -12.47 -8.33
CA TYR A 188 0.05 -11.41 -9.22
C TYR A 188 0.22 -10.03 -8.57
N HIS A 189 -0.15 -9.88 -7.29
CA HIS A 189 0.00 -8.63 -6.55
C HIS A 189 1.47 -8.22 -6.46
N TYR A 190 2.38 -9.14 -6.11
CA TYR A 190 3.81 -8.86 -6.04
C TYR A 190 4.36 -8.33 -7.38
N ASN A 191 3.99 -8.93 -8.50
CA ASN A 191 4.40 -8.46 -9.82
C ASN A 191 3.82 -7.07 -10.15
N THR A 192 2.52 -6.86 -9.93
CA THR A 192 1.89 -5.54 -10.19
C THR A 192 2.53 -4.41 -9.38
N GLN A 193 2.90 -4.69 -8.12
CA GLN A 193 3.57 -3.72 -7.25
C GLN A 193 5.00 -3.44 -7.72
N SER A 194 5.74 -4.49 -8.11
CA SER A 194 7.12 -4.39 -8.59
C SER A 194 7.23 -3.40 -9.75
N HIS A 195 6.39 -3.53 -10.77
CA HIS A 195 6.37 -2.60 -11.91
C HIS A 195 5.73 -1.24 -11.59
N GLY A 196 4.89 -1.17 -10.55
CA GLY A 196 4.22 0.06 -10.12
C GLY A 196 5.15 1.15 -9.57
N SER A 197 6.41 0.82 -9.27
CA SER A 197 7.45 1.78 -8.87
C SER A 197 8.70 1.76 -9.75
N GLN A 198 8.64 1.06 -10.89
CA GLN A 198 9.78 0.92 -11.79
C GLN A 198 9.82 2.10 -12.78
N ASN A 199 10.91 2.86 -12.73
CA ASN A 199 11.16 3.95 -13.67
C ASN A 199 11.30 3.43 -15.10
N GLY A 200 10.70 4.15 -16.06
CA GLY A 200 10.76 3.79 -17.47
C GLY A 200 9.85 2.62 -17.89
N HIS A 201 9.12 2.01 -16.96
CA HIS A 201 8.15 0.98 -17.29
C HIS A 201 6.97 1.55 -18.09
N VAL A 202 6.39 0.76 -19.00
CA VAL A 202 5.30 1.17 -19.89
C VAL A 202 4.05 1.66 -19.15
N SER A 203 3.87 1.24 -17.90
CA SER A 203 2.77 1.69 -17.04
C SER A 203 2.95 3.09 -16.44
N LYS A 204 4.13 3.72 -16.63
CA LYS A 204 4.45 5.06 -16.12
C LYS A 204 4.22 5.21 -14.61
N GLY A 205 4.39 4.12 -13.84
CA GLY A 205 4.16 4.10 -12.39
C GLY A 205 2.68 4.19 -11.97
N VAL A 206 1.74 4.09 -12.91
CA VAL A 206 0.31 3.99 -12.59
C VAL A 206 -0.01 2.55 -12.20
N THR A 207 -0.71 2.38 -11.07
CA THR A 207 -1.11 1.05 -10.58
C THR A 207 -2.55 1.09 -10.12
N PHE A 208 -3.38 0.22 -10.69
CA PHE A 208 -4.71 -0.08 -10.20
C PHE A 208 -4.63 -1.34 -9.34
N ASP A 209 -4.83 -1.21 -8.02
CA ASP A 209 -4.62 -2.32 -7.09
C ASP A 209 -5.86 -3.25 -7.01
N TYR A 210 -6.11 -3.95 -8.11
CA TYR A 210 -7.20 -4.94 -8.24
C TYR A 210 -7.16 -5.99 -7.12
N CYS A 211 -5.96 -6.47 -6.79
CA CYS A 211 -5.74 -7.49 -5.77
C CYS A 211 -6.23 -7.00 -4.41
N LEU A 212 -5.90 -5.75 -4.07
CA LEU A 212 -6.26 -5.16 -2.80
C LEU A 212 -7.74 -4.80 -2.70
N LEU A 213 -8.37 -4.39 -3.80
CA LEU A 213 -9.83 -4.22 -3.85
C LEU A 213 -10.54 -5.55 -3.58
N LYS A 214 -10.13 -6.64 -4.25
CA LYS A 214 -10.67 -7.99 -3.99
C LYS A 214 -10.46 -8.42 -2.54
N CYS A 215 -9.26 -8.21 -2.03
CA CYS A 215 -8.89 -8.54 -0.65
C CYS A 215 -9.76 -7.78 0.36
N THR A 216 -9.92 -6.46 0.17
CA THR A 216 -10.72 -5.60 1.04
C THR A 216 -12.19 -5.98 0.99
N ARG A 217 -12.76 -6.15 -0.20
CA ARG A 217 -14.14 -6.61 -0.38
C ARG A 217 -14.39 -7.94 0.34
N ASN A 218 -13.53 -8.92 0.13
CA ASN A 218 -13.68 -10.23 0.75
C ASN A 218 -13.58 -10.15 2.29
N MET A 219 -12.67 -9.35 2.84
CA MET A 219 -12.60 -9.13 4.30
C MET A 219 -13.83 -8.42 4.85
N LEU A 220 -14.38 -7.42 4.15
CA LEU A 220 -15.57 -6.71 4.62
C LEU A 220 -16.84 -7.57 4.49
N GLN A 221 -16.92 -8.41 3.47
CA GLN A 221 -18.02 -9.34 3.25
C GLN A 221 -17.96 -10.54 4.20
N GLU A 222 -16.77 -11.08 4.45
CA GLU A 222 -16.50 -12.20 5.36
C GLU A 222 -15.46 -11.78 6.42
N PRO A 223 -15.86 -11.05 7.48
CA PRO A 223 -14.94 -10.50 8.48
C PRO A 223 -14.00 -11.51 9.16
N VAL A 224 -14.40 -12.79 9.21
CA VAL A 224 -13.55 -13.88 9.72
C VAL A 224 -12.22 -14.00 8.97
N GLU A 225 -12.12 -13.57 7.71
CA GLU A 225 -10.88 -13.57 6.94
C GLU A 225 -9.77 -12.75 7.62
N LEU A 226 -10.14 -11.70 8.37
CA LEU A 226 -9.19 -10.93 9.17
C LEU A 226 -8.59 -11.74 10.32
N ILE A 227 -9.37 -12.62 10.97
CA ILE A 227 -8.88 -13.50 12.03
C ILE A 227 -8.08 -14.68 11.45
N LYS A 228 -8.49 -15.20 10.29
CA LYS A 228 -7.75 -16.25 9.56
C LYS A 228 -6.37 -15.77 9.11
N SER A 229 -6.26 -14.49 8.72
CA SER A 229 -5.01 -13.83 8.35
C SER A 229 -3.94 -14.02 9.42
N ARG A 230 -2.69 -14.22 9.01
CA ARG A 230 -1.61 -14.74 9.85
C ARG A 230 -0.74 -13.65 10.48
N TRP A 231 -1.36 -12.56 10.91
CA TRP A 231 -0.70 -11.57 11.76
C TRP A 231 -0.28 -12.18 13.12
N ILE A 232 0.63 -11.50 13.80
CA ILE A 232 1.16 -11.85 15.12
C ILE A 232 0.86 -10.69 16.07
N ARG A 233 0.06 -10.92 17.13
CA ARG A 233 -0.20 -9.88 18.14
C ARG A 233 1.01 -9.71 19.08
N PRO A 234 1.19 -8.53 19.70
CA PRO A 234 2.26 -8.32 20.69
C PRO A 234 2.28 -9.37 21.80
N ASP A 235 1.12 -9.77 22.30
CA ASP A 235 0.95 -10.76 23.37
C ASP A 235 1.44 -12.18 23.02
N ASP A 236 1.58 -12.49 21.73
CA ASP A 236 1.99 -13.83 21.26
C ASP A 236 3.48 -13.90 20.89
N ILE A 237 4.25 -12.81 21.05
CA ILE A 237 5.67 -12.77 20.65
C ILE A 237 6.50 -13.86 21.32
N SER A 238 6.30 -14.09 22.62
CA SER A 238 7.06 -15.08 23.39
C SER A 238 6.92 -16.50 22.82
N VAL A 239 5.77 -16.84 22.23
CA VAL A 239 5.51 -18.13 21.58
C VAL A 239 6.45 -18.39 20.41
N TYR A 240 6.85 -17.34 19.70
CA TYR A 240 7.80 -17.42 18.60
C TYR A 240 9.26 -17.43 19.10
N GLU A 241 9.53 -16.70 20.18
CA GLU A 241 10.84 -16.73 20.84
C GLU A 241 11.17 -18.12 21.39
N GLU A 242 10.17 -18.85 21.91
CA GLU A 242 10.28 -20.25 22.37
C GLU A 242 10.81 -21.21 21.28
N ILE A 243 10.55 -20.92 20.00
CA ILE A 243 10.99 -21.74 18.86
C ILE A 243 12.23 -21.19 18.15
N GLY A 244 12.89 -20.19 18.74
CA GLY A 244 14.14 -19.59 18.24
C GLY A 244 13.96 -18.45 17.23
N ILE A 245 12.77 -17.85 17.13
CA ILE A 245 12.52 -16.70 16.25
C ILE A 245 12.46 -15.42 17.10
N HIS A 246 13.40 -14.52 16.87
CA HIS A 246 13.51 -13.27 17.63
C HIS A 246 13.33 -12.01 16.79
N ASP A 247 13.27 -12.11 15.46
CA ASP A 247 13.22 -10.97 14.55
C ASP A 247 11.82 -10.81 13.94
N PHE A 248 11.20 -9.63 14.13
CA PHE A 248 9.86 -9.33 13.63
C PHE A 248 9.85 -8.06 12.80
N LYS A 249 9.04 -8.04 11.75
CA LYS A 249 8.95 -6.95 10.79
C LYS A 249 7.60 -6.24 10.87
N ILE A 250 7.66 -4.92 11.00
CA ILE A 250 6.52 -4.00 11.05
C ILE A 250 6.47 -3.22 9.73
N THR A 251 5.40 -3.36 8.96
CA THR A 251 5.35 -2.94 7.54
C THR A 251 4.81 -1.54 7.27
N GLU A 252 4.52 -0.81 8.34
CA GLU A 252 3.64 0.36 8.40
C GLU A 252 4.23 1.67 7.88
N ARG A 253 5.08 1.61 6.85
CA ARG A 253 5.83 2.74 6.28
C ARG A 253 4.99 3.89 5.69
N MET A 254 3.69 3.67 5.48
CA MET A 254 2.75 4.69 4.97
C MET A 254 1.99 5.39 6.10
N LYS A 255 2.21 4.98 7.35
CA LYS A 255 1.55 5.56 8.51
C LYS A 255 2.31 6.78 9.05
N THR A 256 1.62 7.58 9.85
CA THR A 256 2.24 8.71 10.55
C THR A 256 3.31 8.22 11.53
N THR A 257 4.29 9.08 11.81
CA THR A 257 5.37 8.80 12.77
C THR A 257 4.82 8.37 14.12
N GLU A 258 3.84 9.11 14.64
CA GLU A 258 3.15 8.79 15.90
C GLU A 258 2.57 7.37 15.89
N ARG A 259 1.91 6.98 14.80
CA ARG A 259 1.30 5.65 14.68
C ARG A 259 2.36 4.57 14.60
N ILE A 260 3.40 4.73 13.77
CA ILE A 260 4.51 3.77 13.69
C ILE A 260 5.15 3.59 15.08
N THR A 261 5.45 4.69 15.77
CA THR A 261 6.00 4.68 17.13
C THR A 261 5.09 3.93 18.11
N SER A 262 3.77 4.16 18.07
CA SER A 262 2.81 3.46 18.96
C SER A 262 2.83 1.94 18.74
N ILE A 263 3.00 1.51 17.49
CA ILE A 263 3.06 0.08 17.13
C ILE A 263 4.37 -0.52 17.67
N CYS A 264 5.51 0.14 17.45
CA CYS A 264 6.80 -0.30 18.00
C CYS A 264 6.77 -0.45 19.52
N LYS A 265 6.14 0.50 20.22
CA LYS A 265 5.97 0.45 21.68
C LYS A 265 5.10 -0.73 22.13
N ALA A 266 3.99 -0.98 21.43
CA ALA A 266 3.11 -2.12 21.73
C ALA A 266 3.84 -3.47 21.60
N TYR A 267 4.58 -3.68 20.51
CA TYR A 267 5.39 -4.89 20.33
C TYR A 267 6.54 -4.99 21.33
N THR A 268 7.21 -3.88 21.64
CA THR A 268 8.28 -3.85 22.67
C THR A 268 7.74 -4.26 24.03
N ALA A 269 6.54 -3.83 24.39
CA ALA A 269 5.89 -4.20 25.64
C ALA A 269 5.38 -5.66 25.67
N GLN A 270 5.35 -6.35 24.52
CA GLN A 270 4.74 -7.67 24.34
C GLN A 270 3.32 -7.78 24.94
N LYS A 271 2.59 -6.66 24.93
CA LYS A 271 1.25 -6.54 25.50
C LYS A 271 0.53 -5.40 24.82
N TYR A 272 -0.72 -5.62 24.44
CA TYR A 272 -1.55 -4.54 23.93
C TYR A 272 -3.00 -4.67 24.43
N SER A 273 -3.61 -3.53 24.74
CA SER A 273 -5.03 -3.45 25.08
C SER A 273 -5.69 -2.45 24.13
N GLY A 274 -6.77 -2.88 23.48
CA GLY A 274 -7.51 -2.07 22.51
C GLY A 274 -7.72 -2.78 21.17
N ASP A 275 -7.94 -1.97 20.14
CA ASP A 275 -8.19 -2.45 18.79
C ASP A 275 -6.89 -2.90 18.10
N LEU A 276 -6.63 -4.21 18.06
CA LEU A 276 -5.47 -4.80 17.39
C LEU A 276 -5.41 -4.39 15.91
N GLY A 277 -6.56 -4.11 15.27
CA GLY A 277 -6.62 -3.61 13.90
C GLY A 277 -5.81 -2.34 13.66
N ARG A 278 -5.63 -1.49 14.69
CA ARG A 278 -4.79 -0.28 14.65
C ARG A 278 -3.29 -0.59 14.56
N LEU A 279 -2.86 -1.77 15.00
CA LEU A 279 -1.48 -2.23 14.87
C LEU A 279 -1.20 -2.86 13.50
N LEU A 280 -2.23 -3.40 12.84
CA LEU A 280 -2.12 -4.07 11.55
C LEU A 280 -2.14 -3.07 10.39
N SER A 281 -1.77 -3.53 9.18
CA SER A 281 -1.85 -2.72 7.95
C SER A 281 -3.29 -2.46 7.43
N LEU A 282 -4.28 -2.41 8.33
CA LEU A 282 -5.64 -2.02 7.99
C LEU A 282 -5.71 -0.52 7.69
N ARG A 283 -6.57 -0.15 6.73
CA ARG A 283 -6.70 1.22 6.23
C ARG A 283 -7.65 2.01 7.11
N VAL A 284 -7.07 2.76 8.04
CA VAL A 284 -7.79 3.74 8.86
C VAL A 284 -7.26 5.12 8.53
N LYS A 285 -8.07 5.98 7.91
CA LYS A 285 -7.63 7.19 7.21
C LYS A 285 -6.72 8.10 8.05
N GLU A 286 -7.00 8.23 9.34
CA GLU A 286 -6.26 9.12 10.26
C GLU A 286 -4.84 8.62 10.56
N ASP A 287 -4.57 7.33 10.34
CA ASP A 287 -3.25 6.74 10.57
C ASP A 287 -2.28 6.92 9.41
N PHE A 288 -2.78 7.24 8.21
CA PHE A 288 -1.99 7.23 6.99
C PHE A 288 -1.55 8.64 6.60
N LEU A 289 -0.31 8.74 6.11
CA LEU A 289 0.17 9.94 5.46
C LEU A 289 -0.60 10.18 4.17
N LYS A 290 -0.88 11.45 3.87
CA LYS A 290 -1.45 11.81 2.57
C LYS A 290 -0.38 11.63 1.49
N PRO A 291 -0.72 11.01 0.34
CA PRO A 291 0.18 10.92 -0.80
C PRO A 291 0.65 12.31 -1.22
N GLN A 292 1.96 12.49 -1.36
CA GLN A 292 2.53 13.78 -1.77
C GLN A 292 2.36 14.05 -3.27
N LYS A 293 2.35 12.98 -4.08
CA LYS A 293 2.13 13.04 -5.52
C LYS A 293 1.15 11.95 -5.95
N LEU A 294 0.13 12.34 -6.68
CA LEU A 294 -0.79 11.41 -7.31
C LEU A 294 -0.29 11.03 -8.71
N PRO A 295 -0.51 9.79 -9.16
CA PRO A 295 -0.21 9.41 -10.53
C PRO A 295 -1.08 10.22 -11.50
N SER A 296 -0.57 10.49 -12.70
CA SER A 296 -1.28 11.18 -13.78
C SER A 296 -0.85 10.56 -15.10
N SER A 297 -1.80 10.18 -15.95
CA SER A 297 -1.53 9.64 -17.27
C SER A 297 -2.77 9.69 -18.16
N ASN A 298 -2.56 9.96 -19.45
CA ASN A 298 -3.62 9.98 -20.46
C ASN A 298 -3.97 8.56 -20.97
N ASP A 299 -3.14 7.57 -20.65
CA ASP A 299 -3.36 6.17 -21.03
C ASP A 299 -4.33 5.44 -20.08
N TYR A 300 -4.74 6.10 -18.99
CA TYR A 300 -5.53 5.51 -17.92
C TYR A 300 -6.76 6.36 -17.60
N ASN A 301 -7.85 5.69 -17.23
CA ASN A 301 -9.00 6.40 -16.67
C ASN A 301 -8.71 6.81 -15.21
N MET A 302 -8.15 8.01 -15.04
CA MET A 302 -7.70 8.53 -13.74
C MET A 302 -8.83 8.67 -12.72
N LYS A 303 -10.08 8.91 -13.14
CA LYS A 303 -11.25 8.91 -12.25
C LYS A 303 -11.34 7.59 -11.48
N TYR A 304 -11.29 6.46 -12.19
CA TYR A 304 -11.36 5.14 -11.57
C TYR A 304 -10.10 4.77 -10.78
N ILE A 305 -8.92 5.27 -11.18
CA ILE A 305 -7.71 5.13 -10.35
C ILE A 305 -7.93 5.80 -8.99
N TYR A 306 -8.45 7.04 -8.95
CA TYR A 306 -8.70 7.73 -7.68
C TYR A 306 -9.82 7.11 -6.87
N GLU A 307 -10.94 6.78 -7.51
CA GLU A 307 -12.07 6.09 -6.89
C GLU A 307 -11.61 4.77 -6.22
N SER A 308 -10.80 3.97 -6.91
CA SER A 308 -10.23 2.72 -6.38
C SER A 308 -9.45 2.90 -5.09
N ARG A 309 -8.82 4.07 -4.89
CA ARG A 309 -8.02 4.36 -3.70
C ARG A 309 -8.90 4.78 -2.55
N ASP A 310 -9.89 5.61 -2.84
CA ASP A 310 -10.79 6.15 -1.82
C ASP A 310 -11.66 5.05 -1.20
N VAL A 311 -12.18 4.13 -2.02
CA VAL A 311 -13.01 3.02 -1.53
C VAL A 311 -12.26 2.07 -0.60
N LEU A 312 -10.93 1.98 -0.70
CA LEU A 312 -10.11 1.14 0.18
C LEU A 312 -10.05 1.64 1.64
N PHE A 313 -10.44 2.90 1.89
CA PHE A 313 -10.57 3.47 3.24
C PHE A 313 -12.01 3.48 3.75
N LYS A 314 -12.97 2.94 2.98
CA LYS A 314 -14.37 2.80 3.39
C LYS A 314 -14.59 1.49 4.18
N GLY A 315 -15.69 1.44 4.93
CA GLY A 315 -15.95 0.35 5.88
C GLY A 315 -15.09 0.43 7.15
N GLY A 316 -14.86 -0.71 7.78
CA GLY A 316 -13.91 -0.86 8.88
C GLY A 316 -14.16 -2.10 9.72
N LEU A 317 -13.08 -2.77 10.12
CA LEU A 317 -13.09 -3.89 11.05
C LEU A 317 -12.20 -3.52 12.24
N LYS A 318 -12.70 -3.77 13.45
CA LYS A 318 -11.94 -3.66 14.69
C LYS A 318 -11.78 -5.03 15.32
N ILE A 319 -10.65 -5.26 15.97
CA ILE A 319 -10.34 -6.52 16.68
C ILE A 319 -10.08 -6.19 18.15
N ASP A 320 -10.96 -6.60 19.06
CA ASP A 320 -10.69 -6.52 20.49
C ASP A 320 -9.58 -7.52 20.85
N ASN A 321 -8.36 -7.02 21.12
CA ASN A 321 -7.20 -7.85 21.40
C ASN A 321 -7.40 -8.75 22.63
N SER A 322 -8.15 -8.28 23.63
CA SER A 322 -8.37 -9.02 24.88
C SER A 322 -9.21 -10.29 24.69
N LYS A 323 -10.04 -10.33 23.64
CA LYS A 323 -10.89 -11.48 23.32
C LYS A 323 -10.13 -12.60 22.58
N LEU A 324 -8.86 -12.36 22.24
CA LEU A 324 -7.96 -13.29 21.56
C LEU A 324 -7.05 -14.08 22.51
N ASP A 325 -7.19 -13.93 23.83
CA ASP A 325 -6.42 -14.74 24.77
C ASP A 325 -6.66 -16.25 24.55
N GLY A 326 -5.56 -17.01 24.47
CA GLY A 326 -5.56 -18.44 24.12
C GLY A 326 -5.74 -18.76 22.63
N PHE A 327 -5.86 -17.75 21.75
CA PHE A 327 -6.06 -17.98 20.31
C PHE A 327 -4.90 -18.74 19.66
N ILE A 328 -3.67 -18.41 20.04
CA ILE A 328 -2.45 -18.97 19.46
C ILE A 328 -2.22 -20.44 19.85
N ASP A 329 -2.74 -20.87 21.01
CA ASP A 329 -2.49 -22.20 21.59
C ASP A 329 -2.96 -23.33 20.68
N PHE A 330 -4.03 -23.11 19.92
CA PHE A 330 -4.50 -24.06 18.92
C PHE A 330 -3.41 -24.39 17.89
N PHE A 331 -2.67 -23.39 17.43
CA PHE A 331 -1.62 -23.55 16.42
C PHE A 331 -0.32 -24.10 17.02
N LYS A 332 -0.04 -23.80 18.31
CA LYS A 332 1.12 -24.34 19.04
C LYS A 332 1.12 -25.87 19.14
N LYS A 333 -0.06 -26.49 19.12
CA LYS A 333 -0.21 -27.96 19.17
C LYS A 333 0.34 -28.67 17.94
N LYS A 334 0.49 -27.99 16.79
CA LYS A 334 1.08 -28.53 15.54
C LYS A 334 0.32 -29.72 14.94
N GLU A 335 -0.92 -29.93 15.35
CA GLU A 335 -1.80 -31.00 14.86
C GLU A 335 -2.71 -30.51 13.72
N ASN A 336 -2.79 -29.20 13.50
CA ASN A 336 -3.67 -28.60 12.51
C ASN A 336 -3.01 -28.48 11.14
N ASP A 337 -3.77 -28.82 10.09
CA ASP A 337 -3.40 -28.58 8.70
C ASP A 337 -4.36 -27.59 8.04
N CYS A 338 -4.21 -26.31 8.38
CA CYS A 338 -5.10 -25.27 7.87
C CYS A 338 -5.08 -25.09 6.34
N LEU A 339 -4.11 -25.68 5.63
CA LEU A 339 -4.05 -25.60 4.17
C LEU A 339 -4.88 -26.69 3.51
N ASN A 340 -5.07 -27.84 4.17
CA ASN A 340 -5.80 -28.98 3.63
C ASN A 340 -7.12 -29.30 4.39
N THR A 341 -7.38 -28.65 5.52
CA THR A 341 -8.66 -28.75 6.26
C THR A 341 -9.72 -27.85 5.66
N LEU A 342 -10.97 -28.32 5.56
CA LEU A 342 -12.10 -27.52 5.10
C LEU A 342 -12.52 -26.49 6.15
N CYS A 343 -11.95 -25.29 6.06
CA CYS A 343 -12.12 -24.21 7.04
C CYS A 343 -13.58 -23.73 7.14
N GLY A 344 -14.11 -23.67 8.35
CA GLY A 344 -15.51 -23.30 8.65
C GLY A 344 -16.46 -24.49 8.74
N VAL A 345 -16.06 -25.64 8.19
CA VAL A 345 -16.83 -26.90 8.24
C VAL A 345 -16.17 -27.88 9.21
N GLU A 346 -14.95 -28.33 8.89
CA GLU A 346 -14.20 -29.29 9.72
C GLU A 346 -13.51 -28.62 10.91
N CYS A 347 -13.11 -27.36 10.74
CA CYS A 347 -12.47 -26.57 11.79
C CYS A 347 -13.07 -25.17 11.84
N ARG A 348 -13.54 -24.77 13.03
CA ARG A 348 -14.17 -23.46 13.29
C ARG A 348 -13.37 -22.57 14.26
N HIS A 349 -12.12 -22.91 14.57
CA HIS A 349 -11.30 -22.15 15.55
C HIS A 349 -11.31 -20.64 15.30
N CYS A 350 -10.98 -20.20 14.09
CA CYS A 350 -10.99 -18.77 13.74
C CYS A 350 -12.39 -18.14 13.77
N TYR A 351 -13.45 -18.89 13.42
CA TYR A 351 -14.83 -18.40 13.44
C TYR A 351 -15.28 -18.12 14.88
N ASN A 352 -15.01 -19.04 15.80
CA ASN A 352 -15.36 -18.89 17.22
C ASN A 352 -14.67 -17.68 17.86
N TYR A 353 -13.45 -17.35 17.45
CA TYR A 353 -12.78 -16.12 17.89
C TYR A 353 -13.28 -14.87 17.17
N ALA A 354 -13.63 -14.96 15.89
CA ALA A 354 -14.20 -13.85 15.14
C ALA A 354 -15.52 -13.37 15.75
N GLU A 355 -16.41 -14.30 16.13
CA GLU A 355 -17.72 -14.00 16.74
C GLU A 355 -17.62 -13.16 18.02
N LYS A 356 -16.55 -13.32 18.80
CA LYS A 356 -16.36 -12.60 20.07
C LYS A 356 -15.40 -11.40 20.00
N ALA A 357 -14.49 -11.37 19.03
CA ALA A 357 -13.40 -10.38 18.98
C ALA A 357 -13.62 -9.30 17.93
N LEU A 358 -14.37 -9.58 16.86
CA LEU A 358 -14.60 -8.61 15.80
C LEU A 358 -15.74 -7.65 16.15
N ASN A 359 -15.52 -6.37 15.86
CA ASN A 359 -16.52 -5.33 15.97
C ASN A 359 -16.51 -4.49 14.68
N TYR A 360 -17.68 -4.26 14.09
CA TYR A 360 -17.81 -3.50 12.85
C TYR A 360 -19.24 -3.00 12.65
N ASP A 361 -19.38 -2.05 11.73
CA ASP A 361 -20.66 -1.52 11.28
C ASP A 361 -21.09 -2.27 10.01
N GLU A 362 -22.17 -3.05 10.12
CA GLU A 362 -22.67 -3.90 9.03
C GLU A 362 -23.12 -3.09 7.82
N GLU A 363 -23.86 -2.00 8.01
CA GLU A 363 -24.34 -1.18 6.89
C GLU A 363 -23.18 -0.47 6.20
N LYS A 364 -22.25 0.09 6.97
CA LYS A 364 -21.05 0.73 6.40
C LYS A 364 -20.20 -0.25 5.61
N ASN A 365 -20.04 -1.48 6.09
CA ASN A 365 -19.29 -2.52 5.39
C ASN A 365 -20.03 -2.98 4.13
N LYS A 366 -21.35 -3.18 4.20
CA LYS A 366 -22.17 -3.54 3.04
C LYS A 366 -22.07 -2.50 1.93
N ASN A 367 -22.21 -1.22 2.27
CA ASN A 367 -22.07 -0.11 1.31
C ASN A 367 -20.68 -0.11 0.65
N ALA A 368 -19.62 -0.29 1.43
CA ALA A 368 -18.26 -0.38 0.89
C ALA A 368 -18.07 -1.61 -0.01
N VAL A 369 -18.65 -2.76 0.34
CA VAL A 369 -18.62 -3.99 -0.47
C VAL A 369 -19.33 -3.77 -1.81
N GLU A 370 -20.48 -3.10 -1.83
CA GLU A 370 -21.23 -2.78 -3.05
C GLU A 370 -20.43 -1.85 -3.96
N GLU A 371 -19.87 -0.76 -3.42
CA GLU A 371 -19.03 0.16 -4.20
C GLU A 371 -17.79 -0.53 -4.80
N ILE A 372 -17.06 -1.31 -3.99
CA ILE A 372 -15.89 -2.05 -4.47
C ILE A 372 -16.31 -3.09 -5.52
N SER A 373 -17.46 -3.75 -5.35
CA SER A 373 -17.97 -4.73 -6.31
C SER A 373 -18.32 -4.09 -7.66
N ASN A 374 -18.97 -2.94 -7.64
CA ASN A 374 -19.29 -2.17 -8.85
C ASN A 374 -18.02 -1.74 -9.59
N LEU A 375 -17.02 -1.24 -8.86
CA LEU A 375 -15.74 -0.86 -9.47
C LEU A 375 -15.03 -2.07 -10.08
N LEU A 376 -14.98 -3.20 -9.36
CA LEU A 376 -14.38 -4.42 -9.86
C LEU A 376 -15.09 -4.94 -11.11
N ASP A 377 -16.43 -4.89 -11.14
CA ASP A 377 -17.23 -5.28 -12.30
C ASP A 377 -16.88 -4.43 -13.53
N LYS A 378 -16.85 -3.09 -13.38
CA LYS A 378 -16.44 -2.16 -14.44
C LYS A 378 -15.04 -2.48 -14.98
N VAL A 379 -14.09 -2.81 -14.11
CA VAL A 379 -12.73 -3.17 -14.51
C VAL A 379 -12.75 -4.48 -15.31
N THR A 380 -13.44 -5.51 -14.81
CA THR A 380 -13.47 -6.83 -15.46
C THR A 380 -14.24 -6.84 -16.78
N THR A 381 -15.23 -5.96 -16.95
CA THR A 381 -16.00 -5.81 -18.20
C THR A 381 -15.39 -4.80 -19.18
N GLY A 382 -14.29 -4.15 -18.80
CA GLY A 382 -13.66 -3.06 -19.56
C GLY A 382 -14.49 -1.77 -19.58
N SER A 383 -15.57 -1.68 -18.81
CA SER A 383 -16.47 -0.52 -18.76
C SER A 383 -15.86 0.70 -18.07
N ILE A 384 -14.65 0.57 -17.52
CA ILE A 384 -13.83 1.73 -17.13
C ILE A 384 -13.25 2.50 -18.33
N PHE A 385 -13.18 1.86 -19.51
CA PHE A 385 -12.65 2.43 -20.76
C PHE A 385 -13.72 2.60 -21.84
N LYS A 386 -14.85 1.90 -21.69
CA LYS A 386 -16.07 2.34 -22.37
C LYS A 386 -16.35 3.68 -21.73
N ASP A 387 -16.19 4.74 -22.50
CA ASP A 387 -16.57 6.07 -22.09
C ASP A 387 -17.87 5.96 -21.28
N GLU A 388 -18.02 6.74 -20.22
CA GLU A 388 -19.36 7.07 -19.74
C GLU A 388 -20.11 7.91 -20.82
N SER A 389 -19.90 7.63 -22.12
CA SER A 389 -20.68 8.00 -23.29
C SER A 389 -22.00 7.22 -23.34
N ASN A 390 -22.62 7.04 -22.17
CA ASN A 390 -24.01 7.47 -22.05
C ASN A 390 -24.04 8.99 -21.77
N GLU A 391 -23.15 9.74 -22.44
CA GLU A 391 -23.42 11.10 -22.86
C GLU A 391 -24.67 10.99 -23.73
N GLU A 392 -25.80 11.41 -23.17
CA GLU A 392 -26.68 12.25 -23.97
C GLU A 392 -25.74 13.23 -24.69
N ASN A 393 -25.63 13.17 -26.03
CA ASN A 393 -24.73 14.06 -26.77
C ASN A 393 -25.09 15.50 -26.41
N TYR A 394 -24.34 16.11 -25.49
CA TYR A 394 -24.63 17.48 -25.09
C TYR A 394 -24.12 18.40 -26.19
N GLU A 395 -25.01 19.22 -26.74
CA GLU A 395 -24.67 20.15 -27.81
C GLU A 395 -23.89 21.34 -27.24
N TRP A 396 -22.57 21.27 -27.40
CA TRP A 396 -21.65 22.39 -27.17
C TRP A 396 -21.52 23.21 -28.46
N ASN A 397 -22.18 24.37 -28.51
CA ASN A 397 -22.03 25.26 -29.65
C ASN A 397 -20.64 25.95 -29.65
N LYS A 398 -20.21 26.46 -30.81
CA LYS A 398 -18.89 27.11 -30.95
C LYS A 398 -18.70 28.29 -30.00
N GLU A 399 -19.75 29.07 -29.73
CA GLU A 399 -19.68 30.24 -28.85
C GLU A 399 -19.39 29.86 -27.40
N ILE A 400 -20.03 28.81 -26.90
CA ILE A 400 -19.81 28.27 -25.55
C ILE A 400 -18.41 27.67 -25.44
N ILE A 401 -17.94 26.97 -26.47
CA ILE A 401 -16.57 26.44 -26.50
C ILE A 401 -15.54 27.58 -26.48
N THR A 402 -15.76 28.62 -27.28
CA THR A 402 -14.90 29.83 -27.24
C THR A 402 -14.88 30.44 -25.85
N LYS A 403 -16.05 30.61 -25.22
CA LYS A 403 -16.13 31.16 -23.87
C LYS A 403 -15.45 30.29 -22.81
N LEU A 404 -15.58 28.96 -22.92
CA LEU A 404 -14.87 28.02 -22.05
C LEU A 404 -13.36 28.22 -22.17
N ASN A 405 -12.83 28.34 -23.39
CA ASN A 405 -11.41 28.59 -23.62
C ASN A 405 -10.96 29.92 -23.00
N ASP A 406 -11.74 30.99 -23.12
CA ASP A 406 -11.44 32.28 -22.46
C ASP A 406 -11.32 32.15 -20.93
N PHE A 407 -12.10 31.26 -20.31
CA PHE A 407 -12.00 30.99 -18.86
C PHE A 407 -10.76 30.19 -18.52
N LEU A 408 -10.37 29.24 -19.37
CA LEU A 408 -9.21 28.40 -19.14
C LEU A 408 -7.90 29.18 -19.31
N GLU A 409 -7.82 30.09 -20.28
CA GLU A 409 -6.64 30.94 -20.47
C GLU A 409 -6.33 31.81 -19.24
N LYS A 410 -7.36 32.24 -18.51
CA LYS A 410 -7.24 33.00 -17.25
C LYS A 410 -6.78 32.15 -16.06
N LYS A 411 -6.74 30.82 -16.19
CA LYS A 411 -6.27 29.89 -15.15
C LYS A 411 -4.81 29.50 -15.39
N PRO A 412 -4.01 29.24 -14.33
CA PRO A 412 -2.64 28.75 -14.47
C PRO A 412 -2.55 27.47 -15.32
N ASP A 413 -1.54 27.37 -16.18
CA ASP A 413 -1.34 26.27 -17.14
C ASP A 413 -1.51 24.88 -16.50
N PHE A 414 -0.92 24.68 -15.32
CA PHE A 414 -0.90 23.39 -14.62
C PHE A 414 -2.27 22.91 -14.11
N ILE A 415 -3.31 23.76 -14.12
CA ILE A 415 -4.67 23.37 -13.71
C ILE A 415 -5.70 23.40 -14.84
N ARG A 416 -5.33 23.84 -16.05
CA ARG A 416 -6.30 24.10 -17.13
C ARG A 416 -7.07 22.85 -17.55
N GLU A 417 -6.37 21.73 -17.73
CA GLU A 417 -6.99 20.46 -18.15
C GLU A 417 -7.99 19.95 -17.11
N GLN A 418 -7.61 20.00 -15.82
CA GLN A 418 -8.50 19.62 -14.72
C GLN A 418 -9.71 20.56 -14.63
N ALA A 419 -9.48 21.87 -14.74
CA ALA A 419 -10.55 22.87 -14.71
C ALA A 419 -11.52 22.69 -15.88
N GLN A 420 -11.02 22.42 -17.09
CA GLN A 420 -11.84 22.16 -18.28
C GLN A 420 -12.78 20.99 -18.04
N THR A 421 -12.24 19.87 -17.56
CA THR A 421 -13.01 18.65 -17.30
C THR A 421 -14.11 18.90 -16.26
N LEU A 422 -13.77 19.58 -15.16
CA LEU A 422 -14.71 19.86 -14.08
C LEU A 422 -15.83 20.82 -14.51
N ILE A 423 -15.49 21.85 -15.28
CA ILE A 423 -16.44 22.85 -15.77
C ILE A 423 -17.38 22.23 -16.80
N MET A 424 -16.86 21.46 -17.77
CA MET A 424 -17.69 20.80 -18.78
C MET A 424 -18.69 19.84 -18.14
N LYS A 425 -18.20 18.93 -17.29
CA LYS A 425 -19.04 17.98 -16.57
C LYS A 425 -20.11 18.67 -15.73
N LYS A 426 -19.74 19.75 -15.02
CA LYS A 426 -20.71 20.48 -14.19
C LYS A 426 -21.77 21.19 -15.03
N SER A 427 -21.41 21.68 -16.22
CA SER A 427 -22.35 22.30 -17.17
C SER A 427 -23.38 21.29 -17.66
N GLU A 428 -22.93 20.07 -17.97
CA GLU A 428 -23.78 18.95 -18.37
C GLU A 428 -24.71 18.51 -17.24
N GLU A 429 -24.22 18.41 -16.00
CA GLU A 429 -25.05 18.13 -14.82
C GLU A 429 -26.18 19.16 -14.63
N ILE A 430 -25.92 20.44 -14.91
CA ILE A 430 -26.92 21.51 -14.81
C ILE A 430 -27.95 21.36 -15.93
N ALA A 431 -27.50 21.20 -17.19
CA ALA A 431 -28.38 20.99 -18.33
C ALA A 431 -29.27 19.75 -18.14
N LYS A 432 -28.72 18.67 -17.58
CA LYS A 432 -29.45 17.44 -17.25
C LYS A 432 -30.58 17.66 -16.26
N LYS A 433 -30.34 18.45 -15.20
CA LYS A 433 -31.38 18.77 -14.19
C LYS A 433 -32.59 19.47 -14.81
N ASP A 434 -32.34 20.24 -15.87
CA ASP A 434 -33.38 20.94 -16.62
C ASP A 434 -33.96 20.11 -17.78
N ASN A 435 -33.59 18.82 -17.89
CA ASN A 435 -33.94 17.92 -19.00
C ASN A 435 -33.55 18.50 -20.38
N ARG A 436 -32.41 19.19 -20.45
CA ARG A 436 -31.84 19.74 -21.69
C ARG A 436 -30.61 18.95 -22.09
N ASN A 437 -30.44 18.76 -23.40
CA ASN A 437 -29.21 18.24 -24.00
C ASN A 437 -28.35 19.36 -24.63
N LYS A 438 -28.79 20.62 -24.62
CA LYS A 438 -28.02 21.74 -25.15
C LYS A 438 -27.47 22.56 -23.99
N ILE A 439 -26.15 22.75 -23.99
CA ILE A 439 -25.49 23.60 -23.01
C ILE A 439 -25.82 25.05 -23.32
N SER A 440 -26.14 25.80 -22.28
CA SER A 440 -26.36 27.24 -22.34
C SER A 440 -25.17 27.99 -21.75
N ILE A 441 -25.06 29.28 -22.06
CA ILE A 441 -24.03 30.14 -21.47
C ILE A 441 -24.17 30.23 -19.95
N SER A 442 -25.40 30.15 -19.41
CA SER A 442 -25.65 30.15 -17.97
C SER A 442 -25.13 28.89 -17.31
N ASP A 443 -25.29 27.71 -17.93
CA ASP A 443 -24.76 26.44 -17.39
C ASP A 443 -23.24 26.53 -17.23
N LEU A 444 -22.57 27.04 -18.27
CA LEU A 444 -21.12 27.22 -18.30
C LEU A 444 -20.64 28.21 -17.23
N LEU A 445 -21.33 29.34 -17.07
CA LEU A 445 -20.97 30.36 -16.08
C LEU A 445 -21.16 29.87 -14.65
N ILE A 446 -22.27 29.19 -14.37
CA ILE A 446 -22.54 28.57 -13.06
C ILE A 446 -21.48 27.49 -12.77
N ALA A 447 -21.18 26.64 -13.75
CA ALA A 447 -20.17 25.59 -13.62
C ALA A 447 -18.77 26.16 -13.34
N ASN A 448 -18.37 27.23 -14.03
CA ASN A 448 -17.09 27.89 -13.79
C ASN A 448 -17.06 28.56 -12.40
N TYR A 449 -18.15 29.16 -11.95
CA TYR A 449 -18.26 29.76 -10.61
C TYR A 449 -18.12 28.70 -9.51
N LEU A 450 -18.87 27.60 -9.59
CA LEU A 450 -18.86 26.52 -8.59
C LEU A 450 -17.51 25.79 -8.51
N ASN A 451 -16.77 25.71 -9.62
CA ASN A 451 -15.44 25.10 -9.68
C ASN A 451 -14.28 26.10 -9.50
N THR A 452 -14.58 27.35 -9.14
CA THR A 452 -13.57 28.36 -8.81
C THR A 452 -13.53 28.57 -7.28
N PRO A 453 -12.36 28.57 -6.63
CA PRO A 453 -12.26 28.80 -5.19
C PRO A 453 -12.89 30.13 -4.76
N GLU A 454 -13.50 30.17 -3.57
CA GLU A 454 -14.31 31.30 -3.09
C GLU A 454 -13.59 32.65 -3.16
N GLN A 455 -12.30 32.69 -2.85
CA GLN A 455 -11.44 33.88 -2.93
C GLN A 455 -11.27 34.46 -4.35
N PHE A 456 -11.62 33.70 -5.40
CA PHE A 456 -11.53 34.12 -6.81
C PHE A 456 -12.90 34.24 -7.48
N GLN A 457 -14.00 34.04 -6.74
CA GLN A 457 -15.36 34.08 -7.29
C GLN A 457 -15.90 35.50 -7.49
N TYR A 458 -15.25 36.52 -6.90
CA TYR A 458 -15.74 37.90 -6.89
C TYR A 458 -15.97 38.46 -8.30
N SER A 459 -15.04 38.26 -9.24
CA SER A 459 -15.18 38.75 -10.61
C SER A 459 -16.24 37.99 -11.42
N LEU A 460 -16.51 36.73 -11.06
CA LEU A 460 -17.50 35.88 -11.73
C LEU A 460 -18.93 36.15 -11.26
N ARG A 461 -19.09 36.67 -10.03
CA ARG A 461 -20.39 37.03 -9.47
C ARG A 461 -21.10 38.09 -10.32
N ASN A 462 -20.38 39.12 -10.76
CA ASN A 462 -20.95 40.20 -11.57
C ASN A 462 -21.48 39.71 -12.93
N GLU A 463 -20.79 38.75 -13.56
CA GLU A 463 -21.24 38.16 -14.84
C GLU A 463 -22.52 37.32 -14.67
N LEU A 464 -22.67 36.63 -13.54
CA LEU A 464 -23.88 35.87 -13.20
C LEU A 464 -25.07 36.78 -12.85
N GLU A 465 -24.84 37.84 -12.09
CA GLU A 465 -25.88 38.80 -11.71
C GLU A 465 -26.44 39.56 -12.92
N GLN A 466 -25.60 39.88 -13.92
CA GLN A 466 -26.04 40.48 -15.19
C GLN A 466 -26.98 39.59 -16.02
N LEU A 467 -26.92 38.26 -15.82
CA LEU A 467 -27.84 37.30 -16.43
C LEU A 467 -29.07 37.01 -15.55
N GLY A 468 -29.24 37.74 -14.44
CA GLY A 468 -30.35 37.55 -13.50
C GLY A 468 -30.23 36.31 -12.63
N ILE A 469 -29.03 35.72 -12.51
CA ILE A 469 -28.78 34.50 -11.73
C ILE A 469 -28.42 34.88 -10.29
N ASP A 470 -29.24 34.44 -9.34
CA ASP A 470 -29.01 34.65 -7.91
C ASP A 470 -27.95 33.66 -7.38
N VAL A 471 -26.71 34.14 -7.31
CA VAL A 471 -25.55 33.42 -6.76
C VAL A 471 -25.72 32.93 -5.32
N GLN A 472 -26.61 33.53 -4.50
CA GLN A 472 -26.85 33.03 -3.13
C GLN A 472 -27.60 31.71 -3.11
N LYS A 473 -28.32 31.38 -4.19
CA LYS A 473 -29.09 30.14 -4.35
C LYS A 473 -28.31 29.01 -5.01
N LEU A 474 -27.06 29.24 -5.40
CA LEU A 474 -26.21 28.26 -6.09
C LEU A 474 -25.36 27.39 -5.14
N LYS A 475 -25.29 27.73 -3.85
CA LYS A 475 -24.48 27.01 -2.85
C LYS A 475 -25.21 25.80 -2.26
#